data_AF-A0A4R0RJC3-F1
#
_entry.id   AF-A0A4R0RJC3-F1
#
_cell.length_a   1.000
_cell.length_b   1.000
_cell.length_c   1.000
_cell.angle_alpha   90.00
_cell.angle_beta   90.00
_cell.angle_gamma   90.00
#
_symmetry.space_group_name_H-M   'P 1'
#
loop_
_entity.id
_entity.type
_entity.pdbx_description
1 polymer ?
#
loop_
_entity_poly.entity_id
_entity_poly.type
_entity_poly.pdbx_seq_one_letter_code
_entity_poly.pdbx_strand_id
1 'polypeptide(L)'
;MDFDPRPPKRPRLHSQADFSQPLRERMKTKYERGDLWLDDGNIVLVAEGTAFRVHQSILSRNSEVFRDMFTLPQPEGTETCHGCPVVHLQDSKKELLHVLLALFDGINS
;
A
#
# COMPACT_ATOMS: atom_id res chain seq x y z
N MET A 1 17.20 -37.61 -46.51
CA MET A 1 16.70 -37.05 -45.24
C MET A 1 17.81 -36.11 -44.81
N ASP A 2 17.69 -34.85 -45.18
CA ASP A 2 18.79 -33.89 -45.11
C ASP A 2 18.25 -32.64 -44.45
N PHE A 3 18.72 -32.42 -43.22
CA PHE A 3 18.26 -31.38 -42.30
C PHE A 3 18.69 -29.99 -42.77
N ASP A 4 17.76 -29.05 -42.56
CA ASP A 4 17.80 -27.61 -42.82
C ASP A 4 19.09 -26.86 -42.40
N PRO A 5 19.37 -25.70 -43.02
CA PRO A 5 20.62 -24.97 -42.91
C PRO A 5 20.69 -24.16 -41.61
N ARG A 6 21.88 -23.97 -41.07
CA ARG A 6 22.17 -22.91 -40.08
C ARG A 6 23.15 -21.89 -40.65
N PRO A 7 22.67 -20.71 -41.08
CA PRO A 7 23.49 -19.52 -41.15
C PRO A 7 23.35 -18.67 -39.85
N PRO A 8 24.29 -17.75 -39.59
CA PRO A 8 24.91 -17.68 -38.27
C PRO A 8 24.66 -16.37 -37.50
N LYS A 9 25.07 -16.39 -36.21
CA LYS A 9 25.38 -15.25 -35.31
C LYS A 9 24.22 -14.32 -34.91
N ARG A 10 23.60 -14.60 -33.75
CA ARG A 10 22.90 -13.57 -32.97
C ARG A 10 23.94 -12.52 -32.51
N PRO A 11 23.80 -11.23 -32.87
CA PRO A 11 24.74 -10.20 -32.45
C PRO A 11 24.68 -10.03 -30.93
N ARG A 12 25.83 -9.80 -30.29
CA ARG A 12 25.88 -9.28 -28.92
C ARG A 12 26.08 -7.77 -28.95
N LEU A 13 25.45 -7.14 -27.96
CA LEU A 13 25.72 -5.83 -27.36
C LEU A 13 25.23 -4.59 -28.14
N HIS A 14 24.12 -4.02 -27.65
CA HIS A 14 24.12 -2.60 -27.37
C HIS A 14 23.61 -2.38 -25.96
N SER A 15 24.56 -2.16 -25.06
CA SER A 15 24.38 -1.46 -23.81
C SER A 15 23.76 -0.09 -24.10
N GLN A 16 22.49 0.05 -23.83
CA GLN A 16 21.92 1.35 -23.49
C GLN A 16 21.31 1.17 -22.12
N ALA A 17 22.07 1.59 -21.12
CA ALA A 17 21.47 1.95 -19.85
C ALA A 17 20.48 3.07 -20.16
N ASP A 18 19.21 2.70 -20.27
CA ASP A 18 18.10 3.60 -20.49
C ASP A 18 17.92 4.39 -19.18
N PHE A 19 18.70 5.47 -19.05
CA PHE A 19 18.60 6.43 -17.96
C PHE A 19 17.47 7.45 -18.17
N SER A 20 16.53 7.15 -19.08
CA SER A 20 15.32 7.94 -19.31
C SER A 20 14.10 7.36 -18.58
N GLN A 21 14.27 6.90 -17.33
CA GLN A 21 13.13 6.86 -16.42
C GLN A 21 12.96 8.25 -15.81
N PRO A 22 11.84 8.96 -16.05
CA PRO A 22 11.63 10.28 -15.48
C PRO A 22 11.70 10.21 -13.95
N LEU A 23 12.26 11.25 -13.30
CA LEU A 23 12.38 11.38 -11.84
C LEU A 23 11.07 11.09 -11.08
N ARG A 24 9.93 11.22 -11.76
CA ARG A 24 8.59 10.83 -11.28
C ARG A 24 8.44 9.35 -10.92
N GLU A 25 9.10 8.44 -11.63
CA GLU A 25 9.02 7.00 -11.32
C GLU A 25 9.76 6.66 -10.01
N ARG A 26 10.72 7.52 -9.64
CA ARG A 26 11.64 7.32 -8.51
C ARG A 26 11.04 7.68 -7.14
N MET A 27 9.82 8.24 -7.14
CA MET A 27 9.02 8.52 -5.94
C MET A 27 7.60 7.95 -6.07
N LYS A 28 7.44 6.78 -6.70
CA LYS A 28 6.21 6.01 -6.48
C LYS A 28 6.21 5.54 -5.03
N THR A 29 5.49 6.26 -4.18
CA THR A 29 5.06 5.73 -2.90
C THR A 29 4.34 4.41 -3.18
N LYS A 30 4.59 3.39 -2.36
CA LYS A 30 3.99 2.05 -2.54
C LYS A 30 2.45 2.11 -2.63
N TYR A 31 1.86 3.17 -2.07
CA TYR A 31 0.43 3.45 -2.02
C TYR A 31 0.12 4.86 -2.50
N GLU A 32 -1.09 5.04 -3.04
CA GLU A 32 -1.72 6.34 -3.22
C GLU A 32 -2.17 6.87 -1.86
N ARG A 33 -1.99 8.17 -1.61
CA ARG A 33 -2.48 8.79 -0.36
C ARG A 33 -3.98 8.98 -0.44
N GLY A 34 -4.72 8.37 0.48
CA GLY A 34 -6.16 8.54 0.63
C GLY A 34 -6.55 9.84 1.33
N ASP A 35 -7.84 10.17 1.26
CA ASP A 35 -8.39 11.45 1.75
C ASP A 35 -8.31 11.60 3.27
N LEU A 36 -8.43 10.49 4.03
CA LEU A 36 -8.30 10.51 5.48
C LEU A 36 -6.84 10.24 5.88
N TRP A 37 -6.16 11.31 6.29
CA TRP A 37 -4.77 11.26 6.69
C TRP A 37 -4.49 12.11 7.92
N LEU A 38 -4.25 11.46 9.06
CA LEU A 38 -3.89 12.08 10.32
C LEU A 38 -2.37 12.09 10.48
N ASP A 39 -1.77 13.28 10.61
CA ASP A 39 -0.31 13.44 10.75
C ASP A 39 0.24 12.80 12.04
N ASP A 40 -0.59 12.68 13.07
CA ASP A 40 -0.32 12.00 14.33
C ASP A 40 -0.82 10.55 14.35
N GLY A 41 -1.44 10.07 13.27
CA GLY A 41 -1.98 8.72 13.17
C GLY A 41 -0.90 7.65 13.38
N ASN A 42 -1.25 6.59 14.10
CA ASN A 42 -0.32 5.55 14.52
C ASN A 42 -0.44 4.25 13.71
N ILE A 43 -1.38 4.18 12.76
CA ILE A 43 -1.57 3.05 11.87
C ILE A 43 -1.95 3.49 10.45
N VAL A 44 -1.53 2.71 9.45
CA VAL A 44 -1.91 2.90 8.05
C VAL A 44 -2.76 1.72 7.58
N LEU A 45 -3.98 2.00 7.14
CA LEU A 45 -4.86 1.02 6.49
C LEU A 45 -4.76 1.18 4.98
N VAL A 46 -4.62 0.07 4.25
CA VAL A 46 -4.53 0.07 2.80
C VAL A 46 -5.68 -0.71 2.20
N ALA A 47 -6.37 -0.10 1.24
CA ALA A 47 -7.41 -0.73 0.42
C ALA A 47 -7.18 -0.36 -1.05
N GLU A 48 -7.16 -1.34 -1.96
CA GLU A 48 -6.95 -1.14 -3.40
C GLU A 48 -5.75 -0.23 -3.75
N GLY A 49 -4.64 -0.37 -3.01
CA GLY A 49 -3.44 0.43 -3.20
C GLY A 49 -3.54 1.88 -2.68
N THR A 50 -4.63 2.26 -2.03
CA THR A 50 -4.83 3.56 -1.37
C THR A 50 -4.59 3.42 0.13
N ALA A 51 -3.78 4.29 0.72
CA ALA A 51 -3.40 4.30 2.12
C ALA A 51 -4.11 5.42 2.91
N PHE A 52 -4.69 5.05 4.05
CA PHE A 52 -5.33 5.95 5.00
C PHE A 52 -4.56 5.90 6.33
N ARG A 53 -4.14 7.05 6.84
CA ARG A 53 -3.41 7.14 8.11
C ARG A 53 -4.36 7.60 9.20
N VAL A 54 -4.54 6.79 10.22
CA VAL A 54 -5.60 6.97 11.24
C VAL A 54 -5.11 6.57 12.63
N HIS A 55 -5.95 6.79 13.64
CA HIS A 55 -5.70 6.37 15.02
C HIS A 55 -6.33 5.02 15.31
N GLN A 56 -5.50 4.06 15.71
CA GLN A 56 -5.90 2.73 16.16
C GLN A 56 -6.93 2.81 17.30
N SER A 57 -6.73 3.72 18.25
CA SER A 57 -7.60 3.88 19.43
C SER A 57 -9.04 4.23 19.06
N ILE A 58 -9.23 5.10 18.06
CA ILE A 58 -10.56 5.50 17.58
C ILE A 58 -11.25 4.32 16.90
N LEU A 59 -10.53 3.61 16.03
CA LEU A 59 -11.05 2.40 15.38
C LEU A 59 -11.45 1.33 16.39
N SER A 60 -10.59 1.04 17.37
CA SER A 60 -10.86 0.06 18.42
C SER A 60 -12.00 0.47 19.35
N ARG A 61 -12.23 1.77 19.56
CA ARG A 61 -13.33 2.26 20.40
C ARG A 61 -14.69 2.04 19.72
N ASN A 62 -14.74 2.24 18.41
CA ASN A 62 -15.98 2.23 17.64
C ASN A 62 -16.22 0.92 16.85
N SER A 63 -15.27 -0.02 16.86
CA SER A 63 -15.38 -1.33 16.19
C SER A 63 -14.63 -2.42 16.93
N GLU A 64 -15.35 -3.49 17.31
CA GLU A 64 -14.77 -4.69 17.91
C GLU A 64 -13.87 -5.43 16.93
N VAL A 65 -14.22 -5.46 15.64
CA VAL A 65 -13.39 -6.10 14.61
C VAL A 65 -12.01 -5.47 14.54
N PHE A 66 -11.93 -4.14 14.51
CA PHE A 66 -10.64 -3.45 14.52
C PHE A 66 -9.90 -3.65 15.84
N ARG A 67 -10.62 -3.63 16.97
CA ARG A 67 -10.02 -3.90 18.29
C ARG A 67 -9.32 -5.25 18.30
N ASP A 68 -10.06 -6.30 17.95
CA ASP A 68 -9.55 -7.67 17.97
C ASP A 68 -8.39 -7.84 16.98
N MET A 69 -8.52 -7.29 15.78
CA MET A 69 -7.45 -7.32 14.76
C MET A 69 -6.12 -6.77 15.29
N PHE A 70 -6.16 -5.70 16.08
CA PHE A 70 -4.93 -5.12 16.64
C PHE A 70 -4.42 -5.79 17.91
N THR A 71 -5.20 -6.66 18.55
CA THR A 71 -4.70 -7.46 19.68
C THR A 71 -3.84 -8.63 19.23
N LEU A 72 -3.92 -9.01 17.96
CA LEU A 72 -3.14 -10.11 17.41
C LEU A 72 -1.66 -9.71 17.28
N PRO A 73 -0.72 -10.60 17.65
CA PRO A 73 0.70 -10.34 17.47
C PRO A 73 1.00 -10.17 15.98
N GLN A 74 1.50 -8.98 15.62
CA GLN A 74 1.99 -8.69 14.28
C GLN A 74 3.27 -9.51 14.03
N PRO A 75 3.39 -10.24 12.92
CA PRO A 75 4.57 -11.03 12.61
C PRO A 75 5.82 -10.16 12.47
N GLU A 76 6.99 -10.73 12.77
CA GLU A 76 8.27 -10.03 12.57
C GLU A 76 8.43 -9.60 11.11
N GLY A 77 8.85 -8.35 10.90
CA GLY A 77 8.97 -7.78 9.55
C GLY A 77 7.65 -7.24 8.98
N THR A 78 6.66 -6.99 9.84
CA THR A 78 5.43 -6.28 9.47
C THR A 78 5.76 -5.02 8.68
N GLU A 79 5.04 -4.86 7.58
CA GLU A 79 5.21 -3.72 6.70
C GLU A 79 4.96 -2.40 7.46
N THR A 80 5.82 -1.41 7.23
CA THR A 80 5.63 -0.07 7.75
C THR A 80 5.60 0.97 6.64
N CYS A 81 4.76 1.99 6.83
CA CYS A 81 4.63 3.16 5.96
C CYS A 81 4.68 4.40 6.85
N HIS A 82 5.59 5.33 6.58
CA HIS A 82 5.87 6.49 7.44
C HIS A 82 6.17 6.13 8.92
N GLY A 83 6.77 4.96 9.17
CA GLY A 83 7.06 4.47 10.52
C GLY A 83 5.85 3.90 11.27
N CYS A 84 4.67 3.84 10.63
CA CYS A 84 3.47 3.21 11.18
C CYS A 84 3.26 1.81 10.56
N PRO A 85 2.75 0.83 11.32
CA PRO A 85 2.38 -0.47 10.77
C PRO A 85 1.30 -0.32 9.69
N VAL A 86 1.43 -1.12 8.63
CA VAL A 86 0.48 -1.17 7.52
C VAL A 86 -0.40 -2.40 7.65
N VAL A 87 -1.71 -2.21 7.53
CA VAL A 87 -2.67 -3.31 7.44
C VAL A 87 -3.40 -3.22 6.11
N HIS A 88 -3.34 -4.30 5.34
CA HIS A 88 -4.07 -4.41 4.08
C HIS A 88 -5.45 -5.00 4.33
N LEU A 89 -6.46 -4.31 3.84
CA LEU A 89 -7.86 -4.72 3.91
C LEU A 89 -8.33 -5.14 2.51
N GLN A 90 -9.25 -6.09 2.46
CA GLN A 90 -9.83 -6.58 1.21
C GLN A 90 -10.98 -5.69 0.69
N ASP A 91 -11.41 -4.72 1.49
CA ASP A 91 -12.44 -3.76 1.13
C ASP A 91 -12.01 -2.84 -0.03
N SER A 92 -13.00 -2.26 -0.72
CA SER A 92 -12.69 -1.19 -1.68
C SER A 92 -12.23 0.07 -0.97
N LYS A 93 -11.44 0.91 -1.66
CA LYS A 93 -10.99 2.19 -1.08
C LYS A 93 -12.16 3.09 -0.66
N LYS A 94 -13.29 2.99 -1.38
CA LYS A 94 -14.50 3.79 -1.13
C LYS A 94 -15.25 3.30 0.11
N GLU A 95 -15.43 1.99 0.27
CA GLU A 95 -16.09 1.42 1.45
C GLU A 95 -15.27 1.69 2.71
N LEU A 96 -13.95 1.46 2.65
CA LEU A 96 -13.07 1.76 3.77
C LEU A 96 -13.13 3.23 4.15
N LEU A 97 -13.06 4.16 3.18
CA LEU A 97 -13.18 5.59 3.45
C LEU A 97 -14.51 5.94 4.13
N HIS A 98 -15.64 5.42 3.66
CA HIS A 98 -16.93 5.69 4.30
C HIS A 98 -17.02 5.15 5.73
N VAL A 99 -16.51 3.94 5.98
CA VAL A 99 -16.43 3.36 7.33
C VAL A 99 -15.57 4.25 8.22
N LEU A 100 -14.39 4.63 7.74
CA LEU A 100 -13.48 5.51 8.46
C LEU A 100 -14.16 6.85 8.77
N LEU A 101 -14.82 7.49 7.81
CA LEU A 101 -15.56 8.72 8.07
C LEU A 101 -16.64 8.52 9.14
N ALA A 102 -17.45 7.46 9.06
CA ALA A 102 -18.49 7.18 10.05
C ALA A 102 -17.92 6.95 11.47
N LEU A 103 -16.76 6.31 11.60
CA LEU A 103 -16.11 6.07 12.90
C LEU A 103 -15.47 7.34 13.49
N PHE A 104 -15.12 8.33 12.65
CA PHE A 104 -14.47 9.57 13.07
C PHE A 104 -15.43 10.76 13.20
N ASP A 105 -16.56 10.76 12.48
CA ASP A 105 -17.57 11.83 12.51
C ASP A 105 -18.25 11.94 13.89
N GLY A 106 -18.44 10.81 14.58
CA GLY A 106 -19.04 10.77 15.93
C GLY A 106 -18.19 11.36 17.06
N ILE A 107 -17.02 11.95 16.77
CA ILE A 107 -16.14 12.60 17.75
C ILE A 107 -16.42 14.12 17.86
N ASN A 108 -17.17 14.69 16.91
CA ASN A 108 -17.47 16.13 16.81
C ASN A 108 -18.94 16.52 17.09
N SER A 109 -19.73 15.72 17.82
CA SER A 109 -21.10 16.11 18.23
C SER A 109 -21.34 15.94 19.73
#